data_AF-A0A024FSM0-F1
#
_entry.id   AF-A0A024FSM0-F1
#
_cell.length_a   1.000
_cell.length_b   1.000
_cell.length_c   1.000
_cell.angle_alpha   90.00
_cell.angle_beta   90.00
_cell.angle_gamma   90.00
#
_symmetry.space_group_name_H-M   'P 1'
#
loop_
_entity.id
_entity.type
_entity.pdbx_description
1 polymer ?
#
loop_
_entity_poly.entity_id
_entity_poly.type
_entity_poly.pdbx_seq_one_letter_code
_entity_poly.pdbx_strand_id
1 'polypeptide(L)'
;MYIFFWIFFFLILLTYLGFNMMKGELQSMFIIKQDTYECGYGELLYTQSFYTMQFFLIALSFMLFDLEIIFVLPFIFSEIFGFFSFLFIIIFLTVLMVGLLFEFKMSKLLWV
;
A
#
# COMPACT_ATOMS: atom_id res chain seq x y z
N MET A 1 32.54 10.67 -9.45
CA MET A 1 32.73 9.35 -8.82
C MET A 1 31.40 8.64 -8.56
N TYR A 2 30.44 9.25 -7.87
CA TYR A 2 29.11 8.64 -7.59
C TYR A 2 28.31 8.25 -8.83
N ILE A 3 28.34 9.04 -9.91
CA ILE A 3 27.65 8.73 -11.18
C ILE A 3 28.14 7.42 -11.80
N PHE A 4 29.47 7.20 -11.82
CA PHE A 4 30.03 5.95 -12.34
C PHE A 4 29.65 4.73 -11.49
N PHE A 5 29.54 4.90 -10.17
CA PHE A 5 29.09 3.85 -9.27
C PHE A 5 27.64 3.42 -9.56
N TRP A 6 26.72 4.38 -9.76
CA TRP A 6 25.33 4.09 -10.11
C TRP A 6 25.18 3.43 -11.48
N ILE A 7 25.95 3.86 -12.48
CA ILE A 7 25.96 3.25 -13.81
C ILE A 7 26.41 1.78 -13.74
N PHE A 8 27.47 1.51 -12.97
CA PHE A 8 27.98 0.15 -12.79
C PHE A 8 26.99 -0.77 -12.06
N PHE A 9 26.34 -0.26 -11.01
CA PHE A 9 25.29 -1.00 -10.30
C PHE A 9 24.10 -1.34 -11.22
N PHE A 10 23.66 -0.40 -12.05
CA PHE A 10 22.57 -0.62 -13.00
C PHE A 10 22.92 -1.65 -14.08
N LEU A 11 24.16 -1.63 -14.59
CA LEU A 11 24.66 -2.64 -15.54
C LEU A 11 24.71 -4.04 -14.94
N ILE A 12 25.10 -4.17 -13.67
CA ILE A 12 25.07 -5.45 -12.96
C ILE A 12 23.63 -5.95 -12.79
N LEU A 13 22.71 -5.06 -12.44
CA LEU A 13 21.30 -5.42 -12.30
C LEU A 13 20.70 -5.91 -13.63
N LEU A 14 20.99 -5.21 -14.73
CA LEU A 14 20.53 -5.60 -16.07
C LEU A 14 21.08 -6.96 -16.50
N THR A 15 22.37 -7.21 -16.28
CA THR A 15 22.98 -8.49 -16.64
C THR A 15 22.45 -9.64 -15.77
N TYR A 16 22.20 -9.39 -14.48
CA TYR A 16 21.57 -10.34 -13.57
C TYR A 16 20.14 -10.71 -13.99
N LEU A 17 19.32 -9.72 -14.35
CA LEU A 17 17.97 -9.93 -14.87
C LEU A 17 18.01 -10.72 -16.19
N GLY A 18 18.87 -10.33 -17.13
CA GLY A 18 19.06 -11.03 -18.39
C GLY A 18 19.48 -12.50 -18.20
N PHE A 19 20.38 -12.78 -17.25
CA PHE A 19 20.81 -14.14 -16.94
C PHE A 19 19.68 -15.00 -16.35
N ASN A 20 18.83 -14.42 -15.48
CA ASN A 20 17.66 -15.11 -14.95
C ASN A 20 16.59 -15.38 -16.02
N MET A 21 16.44 -14.50 -17.01
CA MET A 21 15.56 -14.74 -18.17
C MET A 21 16.12 -15.81 -19.12
N MET A 22 17.45 -15.92 -19.23
CA MET A 22 18.11 -16.94 -20.04
C MET A 22 18.10 -18.34 -19.41
N LYS A 23 17.79 -18.46 -18.11
CA LYS A 23 17.39 -19.75 -17.53
C LYS A 23 16.03 -20.11 -18.13
N GLY A 24 16.08 -20.68 -19.33
CA GLY A 24 14.92 -21.19 -20.03
C GLY A 24 14.12 -22.09 -19.10
N GLU A 25 12.81 -22.00 -19.21
CA GLU A 25 11.86 -22.83 -18.49
C GLU A 25 12.07 -24.31 -18.86
N LEU A 26 13.06 -24.97 -18.23
CA LEU A 26 13.20 -26.43 -18.26
C LEU A 26 12.07 -27.13 -17.50
N GLN A 27 11.11 -26.36 -16.99
CA GLN A 27 10.03 -26.82 -16.16
C GLN A 27 8.71 -26.79 -16.93
N SER A 28 8.62 -27.81 -17.78
CA SER A 28 7.42 -28.62 -17.98
C SER A 28 6.36 -27.99 -18.90
N MET A 29 6.50 -28.36 -20.18
CA MET A 29 5.59 -28.21 -21.31
C MET A 29 4.25 -28.96 -21.09
N PHE A 30 3.69 -28.90 -19.89
CA PHE A 30 2.35 -29.39 -19.58
C PHE A 30 1.44 -28.17 -19.50
N ILE A 31 0.48 -28.12 -20.41
CA ILE A 31 -0.57 -27.09 -20.52
C ILE A 31 -1.19 -26.82 -19.12
N ILE A 32 -1.41 -27.89 -18.35
CA ILE A 32 -1.98 -27.86 -16.99
C ILE A 32 -1.20 -26.99 -16.00
N LYS A 33 0.12 -26.81 -16.16
CA LYS A 33 0.92 -25.98 -15.25
C LYS A 33 0.75 -24.48 -15.53
N GLN A 34 0.35 -24.13 -16.75
CA GLN A 34 0.11 -22.74 -17.16
C GLN A 34 -1.34 -22.31 -16.93
N ASP A 35 -2.23 -23.25 -16.59
CA ASP A 35 -3.64 -22.98 -16.31
C ASP A 35 -3.85 -22.57 -14.84
N THR A 36 -4.89 -21.77 -14.60
CA THR A 36 -5.31 -21.38 -13.25
C THR A 36 -5.90 -22.58 -12.50
N TYR A 37 -5.64 -22.68 -11.20
CA TYR A 37 -6.21 -23.74 -10.38
C TYR A 37 -7.71 -23.51 -10.13
N GLU A 38 -8.55 -24.37 -10.69
CA GLU A 38 -10.02 -24.26 -10.63
C GLU A 38 -10.68 -25.41 -9.84
N CYS A 39 -9.96 -26.06 -8.93
CA CYS A 39 -10.47 -27.20 -8.16
C CYS A 39 -11.12 -28.33 -9.01
N GLY A 40 -10.72 -28.48 -10.27
CA GLY A 40 -11.27 -29.48 -11.20
C GLY A 40 -12.51 -29.04 -11.99
N TYR A 41 -12.93 -27.78 -11.88
CA TYR A 41 -13.96 -27.17 -12.74
C TYR A 41 -13.32 -26.46 -13.94
N GLY A 42 -14.06 -26.32 -15.05
CA GLY A 42 -13.60 -25.53 -16.20
C GLY A 42 -13.64 -24.03 -15.91
N GLU A 43 -12.88 -23.25 -16.67
CA GLU A 43 -12.75 -21.80 -16.51
C GLU A 43 -14.12 -21.11 -16.34
N LEU A 44 -14.32 -20.48 -15.19
CA LEU A 44 -15.52 -19.69 -14.91
C LEU A 44 -15.44 -18.39 -15.73
N LEU A 45 -16.32 -18.25 -16.73
CA LEU A 45 -16.45 -17.07 -17.60
C LEU A 45 -16.88 -15.78 -16.85
N TYR A 46 -17.07 -15.83 -15.53
CA TYR A 46 -17.52 -14.72 -14.70
C TYR A 46 -16.35 -14.14 -13.88
N THR A 47 -15.68 -13.14 -14.44
CA THR A 47 -14.61 -12.38 -13.75
C THR A 47 -15.14 -11.13 -13.03
N GLN A 48 -16.44 -11.09 -12.71
CA GLN A 48 -17.01 -10.00 -11.92
C GLN A 48 -16.82 -10.31 -10.44
N SER A 49 -15.80 -9.71 -9.83
CA SER A 49 -15.67 -9.69 -8.38
C SER A 49 -16.63 -8.64 -7.80
N PHE A 50 -17.53 -9.07 -6.93
CA PHE A 50 -18.28 -8.15 -6.09
C PHE A 50 -17.34 -7.60 -5.02
N TYR A 51 -16.98 -6.34 -5.17
CA TYR A 51 -16.16 -5.65 -4.19
C TYR A 51 -17.02 -5.22 -3.00
N THR A 52 -16.59 -5.57 -1.78
CA THR A 52 -17.23 -5.08 -0.57
C THR A 52 -16.76 -3.66 -0.28
N MET A 53 -17.70 -2.75 0.02
CA MET A 53 -17.40 -1.34 0.34
C MET A 53 -16.45 -1.17 1.54
N GLN A 54 -16.27 -2.21 2.36
CA GLN A 54 -15.40 -2.23 3.52
C GLN A 54 -13.93 -1.98 3.15
N PHE A 55 -13.44 -2.60 2.08
CA PHE A 55 -12.05 -2.41 1.64
C PHE A 55 -11.80 -0.96 1.22
N PHE A 56 -12.79 -0.28 0.64
CA PHE A 56 -12.66 1.11 0.23
C PHE A 56 -12.63 2.04 1.44
N LEU A 57 -13.48 1.76 2.43
CA LEU A 57 -13.52 2.51 3.68
C LEU A 57 -12.20 2.36 4.46
N ILE A 58 -11.61 1.17 4.49
CA ILE A 58 -10.28 0.96 5.11
C ILE A 58 -9.21 1.75 4.37
N ALA A 59 -9.18 1.71 3.03
CA ALA A 59 -8.20 2.45 2.23
C ALA A 59 -8.35 3.97 2.41
N LEU A 60 -9.59 4.48 2.46
CA LEU A 60 -9.88 5.90 2.66
C LEU A 60 -9.48 6.35 4.08
N SER A 61 -9.76 5.53 5.09
CA SER A 61 -9.36 5.79 6.48
C SER A 61 -7.83 5.82 6.60
N PHE A 62 -7.12 4.87 5.97
CA PHE A 62 -5.65 4.87 5.90
C PHE A 62 -5.10 6.12 5.21
N MET A 63 -5.68 6.53 4.07
CA MET A 63 -5.26 7.75 3.37
C MET A 63 -5.42 9.01 4.23
N LEU A 64 -6.49 9.10 5.01
CA LEU A 64 -6.70 10.21 5.94
C LEU A 64 -5.69 10.18 7.10
N PHE A 65 -5.38 9.00 7.65
CA PHE A 65 -4.36 8.84 8.69
C PHE A 65 -2.93 9.15 8.20
N ASP A 66 -2.61 8.90 6.94
CA ASP A 66 -1.32 9.33 6.37
C ASP A 66 -1.26 10.86 6.23
N LEU A 67 -2.37 11.51 5.85
CA LEU A 67 -2.44 12.96 5.71
C LEU A 67 -2.30 13.70 7.05
N GLU A 68 -2.87 13.18 8.15
CA GLU A 68 -2.69 13.80 9.47
C GLU A 68 -1.22 13.79 9.91
N ILE A 69 -0.47 12.72 9.64
CA ILE A 69 0.95 12.62 10.03
C ILE A 69 1.75 13.66 9.25
N ILE A 70 1.46 13.80 7.95
CA ILE A 70 2.08 14.83 7.11
C ILE A 70 1.82 16.23 7.68
N PHE A 71 0.63 16.51 8.19
CA PHE A 71 0.32 17.80 8.82
C PHE A 71 0.98 17.99 10.19
N VAL A 72 1.13 16.94 11.00
CA VAL A 72 1.72 17.03 12.35
C VAL A 72 3.26 17.17 12.31
N LEU A 73 3.93 16.48 11.37
CA LEU A 73 5.39 16.47 11.24
C LEU A 73 6.06 17.86 11.24
N PRO A 74 5.64 18.86 10.42
CA PRO A 74 6.30 20.16 10.38
C PRO A 74 6.26 20.90 11.73
N PHE A 75 5.21 20.70 12.53
CA PHE A 75 5.07 21.37 13.82
C PHE A 75 5.96 20.79 14.92
N ILE A 76 6.38 19.52 14.78
CA ILE A 76 7.33 18.88 15.71
C ILE A 76 8.73 19.49 15.54
N PHE A 77 9.13 19.76 14.30
CA PHE A 77 10.46 20.29 13.98
C PHE A 77 10.54 21.82 14.03
N SER A 78 9.40 22.50 14.14
CA SER A 78 9.38 23.96 14.18
C SER A 78 9.58 24.48 15.61
N GLU A 79 10.80 24.90 15.95
CA GLU A 79 11.11 25.53 17.26
C GLU A 79 10.48 26.92 17.42
N ILE A 80 9.98 27.51 16.33
CA ILE A 80 9.53 28.91 16.26
C ILE A 80 8.12 29.10 16.83
N PHE A 81 7.30 28.04 16.82
CA PHE A 81 5.92 28.10 17.26
C PHE A 81 5.81 27.43 18.63
N GLY A 82 5.89 28.21 19.72
CA GLY A 82 5.76 27.71 21.09
C GLY A 82 4.35 27.20 21.46
N PHE A 83 3.75 27.75 22.51
CA PHE A 83 2.46 27.28 23.06
C PHE A 83 1.28 27.25 22.06
N PHE A 84 1.27 28.14 21.07
CA PHE A 84 0.22 28.17 20.05
C PHE A 84 0.24 26.95 19.12
N SER A 85 1.43 26.49 18.68
CA SER A 85 1.54 25.27 17.86
C SER A 85 1.04 24.05 18.61
N PHE A 86 1.40 23.94 19.89
CA PHE A 86 0.93 22.87 20.75
C PHE A 86 -0.61 22.82 20.84
N LEU A 87 -1.26 23.98 21.02
CA LEU A 87 -2.72 24.07 21.01
C LEU A 87 -3.33 23.68 19.66
N PHE A 88 -2.72 24.11 18.54
CA PHE A 88 -3.19 23.73 17.21
C PHE A 88 -3.11 22.22 16.96
N ILE A 89 -2.00 21.58 17.34
CA ILE A 89 -1.82 20.13 17.22
C ILE A 89 -2.87 19.38 18.06
N ILE A 90 -3.13 19.82 19.29
CA ILE A 90 -4.15 19.20 20.15
C ILE A 90 -5.53 19.33 19.52
N ILE A 91 -5.92 20.54 19.09
CA ILE A 91 -7.24 20.75 18.47
C ILE A 91 -7.38 19.89 17.21
N PHE A 92 -6.35 19.88 16.36
CA PHE A 92 -6.32 19.06 15.15
C PHE A 92 -6.49 17.56 15.45
N LEU A 93 -5.73 17.02 16.40
CA LEU A 93 -5.84 15.62 16.82
C LEU A 93 -7.21 15.30 17.43
N THR A 94 -7.80 16.21 18.20
CA THR A 94 -9.13 15.96 18.79
C THR A 94 -10.22 15.84 17.74
N VAL A 95 -10.20 16.68 16.70
CA VAL A 95 -11.18 16.60 15.59
C VAL A 95 -11.05 15.27 14.86
N LEU A 96 -9.83 14.82 14.61
CA LEU A 96 -9.56 13.55 13.94
C LEU A 96 -9.97 12.34 14.79
N MET A 97 -9.69 12.37 16.09
CA MET A 97 -10.13 11.33 17.02
C MET A 97 -11.65 11.19 17.06
N VAL A 98 -12.41 12.30 16.95
CA VAL A 98 -13.88 12.24 16.84
C VAL A 98 -14.31 11.56 15.53
N GLY A 99 -13.64 11.86 14.42
CA GLY A 99 -13.88 11.19 13.13
C GLY A 99 -13.65 9.68 13.19
N LEU A 100 -12.52 9.25 13.78
CA LEU A 100 -12.18 7.84 13.98
C LEU A 100 -13.22 7.14 14.86
N LEU A 101 -13.61 7.75 15.98
CA LEU A 101 -14.63 7.20 16.86
C LEU A 101 -15.99 7.04 16.16
N PHE A 102 -16.35 7.96 15.26
CA PHE A 102 -17.56 7.85 14.46
C PHE A 102 -17.50 6.65 13.49
N GLU A 103 -16.38 6.47 12.78
CA GLU A 103 -16.18 5.32 11.89
C GLU A 103 -16.24 3.98 12.65
N PHE A 104 -15.61 3.93 13.83
CA PHE A 104 -15.58 2.75 14.68
C PHE A 104 -16.98 2.37 15.18
N LYS A 105 -17.78 3.35 15.63
CA LYS A 105 -19.17 3.11 16.08
C LYS A 105 -20.08 2.62 14.97
N MET A 106 -19.84 2.99 13.72
CA MET A 106 -20.65 2.56 12.59
C MET A 106 -20.37 1.11 12.17
N SER A 107 -19.53 0.36 12.88
CA SER A 107 -19.19 -1.05 12.61
C SER A 107 -18.68 -1.31 11.18
N LYS A 108 -18.28 -0.26 10.45
CA LYS A 108 -17.83 -0.33 9.06
C LYS A 108 -16.50 -1.06 8.88
N LEU A 109 -15.77 -1.24 9.98
CA LEU A 109 -14.46 -1.90 10.06
C LEU A 109 -14.55 -3.36 10.55
N LEU A 110 -15.74 -3.83 10.95
CA LEU A 110 -15.91 -5.20 11.42
C LEU A 110 -16.07 -6.15 10.22
N TRP A 111 -15.20 -7.15 10.21
CA TRP A 111 -15.29 -8.28 9.28
C TRP A 111 -16.21 -9.32 9.92
N VAL A 112 -17.35 -9.59 9.26
CA VAL A 112 -18.20 -10.75 9.55
C VAL A 112 -17.99 -11.76 8.43
#